data_AF-A0AAD6YKW1-F1
#
_entry.id   AF-A0AAD6YKW1-F1
#
_cell.length_a   1.000
_cell.length_b   1.000
_cell.length_c   1.000
_cell.angle_alpha   90.00
_cell.angle_beta   90.00
_cell.angle_gamma   90.00
#
_symmetry.space_group_name_H-M   'P 1'
#
loop_
_entity.id
_entity.type
_entity.pdbx_description
1 polymer ?
#
loop_
_entity_poly.entity_id
_entity_poly.type
_entity_poly.pdbx_seq_one_letter_code
_entity_poly.pdbx_strand_id
1 'polypeptide(L)'
;QGAQPVQGQLQYDMWGVTPTDLWDWDMLKAKITKHGLRNSLLTVPMPTVSTRQILGNNKCFEPYTSNIYMWCVRLGKFQVVNHGGCVSSMWDIPDGVKALYKTVWEIGQKKVLELVADHGVFICQSQSLNVHITALTNGQLTSMHFYGWKR
;
A
#
# COMPACT_ATOMS: atom_id res chain seq x y z
N GLN A 1 14.31 -28.70 11.67
CA GLN A 1 13.02 -28.99 11.05
C GLN A 1 12.32 -27.65 10.83
N GLY A 2 12.01 -27.31 9.58
CA GLY A 2 11.45 -26.00 9.23
C GLY A 2 10.00 -25.87 9.68
N ALA A 3 9.52 -24.64 9.87
CA ALA A 3 8.11 -24.37 10.14
C ALA A 3 7.29 -24.89 8.95
N GLN A 4 6.63 -26.03 9.13
CA GLN A 4 5.62 -26.49 8.20
C GLN A 4 4.40 -25.56 8.39
N PRO A 5 3.83 -24.96 7.33
CA PRO A 5 2.47 -24.44 7.40
C PRO A 5 1.62 -25.61 7.90
N VAL A 6 1.09 -25.49 9.12
CA VAL A 6 0.67 -26.65 9.93
C VAL A 6 -0.43 -27.49 9.25
N GLN A 7 -1.03 -27.02 8.16
CA GLN A 7 -2.05 -27.74 7.40
C GLN A 7 -2.00 -27.53 5.86
N GLY A 8 -0.86 -27.09 5.29
CA GLY A 8 -0.79 -26.78 3.84
C GLY A 8 -1.64 -25.58 3.40
N GLN A 9 -2.18 -24.84 4.37
CA GLN A 9 -2.93 -23.60 4.17
C GLN A 9 -1.95 -22.45 3.93
N LEU A 10 -2.22 -21.67 2.88
CA LEU A 10 -1.54 -20.42 2.59
C LEU A 10 -2.32 -19.25 3.18
N GLN A 11 -1.72 -18.05 3.16
CA GLN A 11 -2.32 -16.85 3.76
C GLN A 11 -3.75 -16.62 3.27
N TYR A 12 -3.99 -16.68 1.96
CA TYR A 12 -5.31 -16.42 1.39
C TYR A 12 -6.37 -17.46 1.80
N ASP A 13 -5.97 -18.70 2.11
CA ASP A 13 -6.87 -19.73 2.62
C ASP A 13 -7.38 -19.36 4.02
N MET A 14 -6.56 -18.68 4.84
CA MET A 14 -6.96 -18.19 6.17
C MET A 14 -8.00 -17.07 6.09
N TRP A 15 -8.00 -16.31 5.01
CA TRP A 15 -8.98 -15.26 4.72
C TRP A 15 -10.20 -15.76 3.92
N GLY A 16 -10.22 -17.05 3.55
CA GLY A 16 -11.30 -17.64 2.75
C GLY A 16 -11.40 -17.08 1.32
N VAL A 17 -10.32 -16.53 0.77
CA VAL A 17 -10.31 -15.88 -0.56
C VAL A 17 -9.73 -16.80 -1.61
N THR A 18 -10.42 -16.95 -2.74
CA THR A 18 -9.89 -17.63 -3.93
C THR A 18 -9.02 -16.68 -4.74
N PRO A 19 -7.73 -17.00 -4.97
CA PRO A 19 -6.85 -16.15 -5.75
C PRO A 19 -7.22 -16.14 -7.24
N THR A 20 -6.63 -15.21 -7.98
CA THR A 20 -6.76 -15.17 -9.45
C THR A 20 -6.00 -16.31 -10.12
N ASP A 21 -6.34 -16.57 -11.38
CA ASP A 21 -5.78 -17.62 -12.25
C ASP A 21 -4.40 -17.27 -12.83
N LEU A 22 -3.80 -16.16 -12.42
CA LEU A 22 -2.49 -15.72 -12.91
C LEU A 22 -1.37 -16.74 -12.60
N TRP A 23 -1.49 -17.48 -11.50
CA TRP A 23 -0.49 -18.46 -11.05
C TRP A 23 -1.12 -19.78 -10.66
N ASP A 24 -0.42 -20.89 -10.91
CA ASP A 24 -0.83 -22.24 -10.48
C ASP A 24 -0.47 -22.47 -8.99
N TRP A 25 -1.45 -22.20 -8.13
CA TRP A 25 -1.32 -22.35 -6.69
C TRP A 25 -1.32 -23.81 -6.23
N ASP A 26 -1.94 -24.71 -6.99
CA ASP A 26 -2.02 -26.13 -6.64
C ASP A 26 -0.65 -26.80 -6.82
N MET A 27 0.04 -26.48 -7.92
CA MET A 27 1.42 -26.90 -8.14
C MET A 27 2.35 -26.37 -7.04
N LEU A 28 2.14 -25.14 -6.58
CA LEU A 28 2.90 -24.55 -5.49
C LEU A 28 2.64 -25.27 -4.16
N LYS A 29 1.37 -25.51 -3.81
CA LYS A 29 0.98 -26.27 -2.61
C LYS A 29 1.57 -27.68 -2.63
N ALA A 30 1.56 -28.37 -3.76
CA ALA A 30 2.18 -29.69 -3.91
C ALA A 30 3.70 -29.67 -3.64
N LYS A 31 4.41 -28.64 -4.15
CA LYS A 31 5.85 -28.45 -3.87
C LYS A 31 6.12 -28.15 -2.39
N ILE A 32 5.30 -27.32 -1.76
CA ILE A 32 5.40 -26.98 -0.34
C ILE A 32 5.18 -28.23 0.53
N THR A 33 4.20 -29.07 0.20
CA THR A 33 3.96 -30.32 0.93
C THR A 33 5.13 -31.30 0.82
N LYS A 34 5.79 -31.37 -0.35
CA LYS A 34 6.93 -32.27 -0.58
C LYS A 34 8.23 -31.79 0.08
N HIS A 35 8.54 -30.50 -0.02
CA HIS A 35 9.85 -29.95 0.37
C HIS A 35 9.83 -29.11 1.66
N GLY A 36 8.64 -28.70 2.12
CA GLY A 36 8.48 -27.74 3.21
C GLY A 36 8.87 -26.32 2.82
N LEU A 37 8.72 -25.40 3.78
CA LEU A 37 9.23 -24.02 3.68
C LEU A 37 10.46 -23.85 4.57
N ARG A 38 11.40 -23.03 4.11
CA ARG A 38 12.59 -22.67 4.91
C ARG A 38 12.27 -21.59 5.95
N ASN A 39 11.45 -20.63 5.56
CA ASN A 39 11.05 -19.48 6.36
C ASN A 39 9.61 -19.66 6.84
N SER A 40 9.34 -19.24 8.08
CA SER A 40 7.98 -19.23 8.63
C SER A 40 7.13 -18.10 8.02
N LEU A 41 7.74 -16.94 7.77
CA LEU A 41 7.10 -15.73 7.24
C LEU A 41 8.02 -15.11 6.18
N LEU A 42 7.44 -14.54 5.12
CA LEU A 42 8.15 -14.05 3.94
C LEU A 42 7.87 -12.57 3.63
N THR A 43 6.60 -12.16 3.58
CA THR A 43 6.18 -10.86 3.04
C THR A 43 5.75 -9.90 4.13
N VAL A 44 6.35 -8.69 4.09
CA VAL A 44 6.04 -7.54 4.96
C VAL A 44 6.30 -6.26 4.19
N PRO A 45 5.26 -5.50 3.81
CA PRO A 45 5.42 -4.13 3.32
C PRO A 45 5.80 -3.18 4.45
N MET A 46 7.07 -2.78 4.49
CA MET A 46 7.62 -1.84 5.45
C MET A 46 7.74 -0.42 4.87
N PRO A 47 7.92 0.62 5.72
CA PRO A 47 8.15 1.97 5.24
C PRO A 47 9.51 2.06 4.54
N THR A 48 9.51 2.48 3.27
CA THR A 48 10.74 2.58 2.46
C THR A 48 11.31 3.99 2.42
N VAL A 49 11.26 4.71 3.55
CA VAL A 49 11.52 6.16 3.59
C VAL A 49 12.89 6.56 3.06
N SER A 50 13.96 5.86 3.46
CA SER A 50 15.34 6.17 3.04
C SER A 50 15.65 5.59 1.66
N THR A 51 15.31 4.33 1.42
CA THR A 51 15.59 3.64 0.16
C THR A 51 14.85 4.25 -1.02
N ARG A 52 13.61 4.72 -0.83
CA ARG A 52 12.88 5.44 -1.89
C ARG A 52 13.56 6.75 -2.28
N GLN A 53 14.19 7.44 -1.32
CA GLN A 53 14.83 8.73 -1.59
C GLN A 53 16.05 8.54 -2.47
N ILE A 54 16.78 7.45 -2.24
CA ILE A 54 17.92 7.05 -3.07
C ILE A 54 17.46 6.64 -4.47
N LEU A 55 16.38 5.85 -4.56
CA LEU A 55 15.89 5.31 -5.83
C LEU A 55 14.96 6.26 -6.62
N GLY A 56 14.57 7.40 -6.04
CA GLY A 56 13.62 8.33 -6.66
C GLY A 56 12.17 7.83 -6.73
N ASN A 57 11.81 6.81 -5.93
CA ASN A 57 10.49 6.19 -5.94
C ASN A 57 9.53 6.81 -4.91
N ASN A 58 8.24 6.49 -5.04
CA ASN A 58 7.25 6.82 -4.02
C ASN A 58 7.41 5.91 -2.78
N LYS A 59 6.80 6.31 -1.65
CA LYS A 59 6.79 5.54 -0.41
C LYS A 59 5.93 4.29 -0.59
N CYS A 60 6.58 3.13 -0.62
CA CYS A 60 5.92 1.82 -0.56
C CYS A 60 4.65 1.74 -1.44
N PHE A 61 3.52 1.34 -0.84
CA PHE A 61 2.19 1.29 -1.48
C PHE A 61 1.34 2.55 -1.19
N GLU A 62 1.94 3.62 -0.65
CA GLU A 62 1.21 4.84 -0.30
C GLU A 62 0.91 5.70 -1.54
N PRO A 63 -0.25 6.34 -1.63
CA PRO A 63 -0.49 7.33 -2.67
C PRO A 63 0.48 8.51 -2.56
N TYR A 64 0.69 9.23 -3.67
CA TYR A 64 1.57 10.40 -3.67
C TYR A 64 1.06 11.46 -2.70
N THR A 65 1.89 11.82 -1.72
CA THR A 65 1.55 12.83 -0.72
C THR A 65 1.45 14.23 -1.31
N SER A 66 2.27 14.51 -2.31
CA SER A 66 2.35 15.78 -3.02
C SER A 66 2.94 15.54 -4.40
N ASN A 67 2.43 16.27 -5.40
CA ASN A 67 3.03 16.28 -6.74
C ASN A 67 4.29 17.17 -6.82
N ILE A 68 4.58 17.92 -5.76
CA ILE A 68 5.76 18.79 -5.60
C ILE A 68 6.56 18.31 -4.40
N TYR A 69 7.88 18.27 -4.52
CA TYR A 69 8.79 18.05 -3.40
C TYR A 69 9.79 19.21 -3.30
N MET A 70 9.98 19.73 -2.09
CA MET A 70 10.99 20.75 -1.80
C MET A 70 12.10 20.11 -0.96
N TRP A 71 13.34 20.23 -1.43
CA TRP A 71 14.51 19.69 -0.75
C TRP A 71 15.34 20.83 -0.16
N CYS A 72 15.62 20.76 1.14
CA CYS A 72 16.52 21.69 1.81
C CYS A 72 17.94 21.11 1.81
N VAL A 73 18.89 21.83 1.21
CA VAL A 73 20.32 21.49 1.23
C VAL A 73 21.07 22.63 1.94
N ARG A 74 22.29 22.37 2.42
CA ARG A 74 23.16 23.40 3.05
C ARG A 74 23.36 24.67 2.19
N LEU A 75 23.13 24.60 0.88
CA LEU A 75 23.27 25.71 -0.08
C LEU A 75 21.93 26.38 -0.46
N GLY A 76 20.79 25.96 0.10
CA GLY A 76 19.48 26.57 -0.18
C GLY A 76 18.34 25.56 -0.36
N LYS A 77 17.14 26.07 -0.66
CA LYS A 77 15.94 25.27 -0.96
C LYS A 77 15.83 25.09 -2.47
N PHE A 78 15.85 23.86 -2.95
CA PHE A 78 15.56 23.53 -4.33
C PHE A 78 14.10 23.13 -4.45
N GLN A 79 13.33 23.91 -5.21
CA GLN A 79 11.95 23.56 -5.53
C GLN A 79 11.93 22.83 -6.87
N VAL A 80 11.43 21.60 -6.88
CA VAL A 80 11.06 20.89 -8.11
C VAL A 80 9.57 21.15 -8.31
N VAL A 81 9.23 22.19 -9.09
CA VAL A 81 7.87 22.73 -9.20
C VAL A 81 7.15 22.27 -10.47
N ASN A 82 5.86 21.96 -10.30
CA ASN A 82 4.81 22.52 -11.15
C ASN A 82 3.74 23.16 -10.22
N HIS A 83 3.36 24.42 -10.41
CA HIS A 83 2.83 25.34 -9.37
C HIS A 83 1.61 24.81 -8.57
N GLY A 84 1.67 24.82 -7.22
CA GLY A 84 0.49 24.73 -6.33
C GLY A 84 0.12 23.36 -5.75
N GLY A 85 0.78 22.27 -6.15
CA GLY A 85 0.69 20.95 -5.50
C GLY A 85 -0.56 20.14 -5.83
N CYS A 86 -1.69 20.81 -6.06
CA CYS A 86 -2.93 20.22 -6.56
C CYS A 86 -3.05 20.42 -8.07
N VAL A 87 -3.00 19.31 -8.82
CA VAL A 87 -3.17 19.31 -10.29
C VAL A 87 -4.65 19.49 -10.66
N SER A 88 -5.56 19.23 -9.72
CA SER A 88 -7.02 19.29 -9.89
C SER A 88 -7.57 20.69 -10.19
N SER A 89 -6.93 21.76 -9.72
CA SER A 89 -7.38 23.14 -9.92
C SER A 89 -6.91 23.78 -11.24
N MET A 90 -6.09 23.07 -12.03
CA MET A 90 -5.59 23.58 -13.31
C MET A 90 -6.58 23.30 -14.44
N TRP A 91 -7.16 24.35 -15.03
CA TRP A 91 -8.13 24.23 -16.11
C TRP A 91 -7.52 23.66 -17.40
N ASP A 92 -6.22 23.83 -17.62
CA ASP A 92 -5.49 23.46 -18.85
C ASP A 92 -5.18 21.95 -18.96
N ILE A 93 -5.29 21.19 -17.86
CA ILE A 93 -4.91 19.77 -17.83
C ILE A 93 -6.13 18.88 -18.11
N PRO A 94 -6.02 17.87 -19.00
CA PRO A 94 -7.09 16.91 -19.25
C PRO A 94 -7.49 16.13 -17.99
N ASP A 95 -8.78 15.80 -17.86
CA ASP A 95 -9.32 15.12 -16.68
C ASP A 95 -8.71 13.74 -16.43
N GLY A 96 -8.28 13.04 -17.49
CA GLY A 96 -7.55 11.78 -17.36
C GLY A 96 -6.22 11.94 -16.62
N VAL A 97 -5.49 13.03 -16.87
CA VAL A 97 -4.22 13.34 -16.21
C VAL A 97 -4.47 13.79 -14.77
N LYS A 98 -5.51 14.60 -14.53
CA LYS A 98 -5.94 14.96 -13.17
C LYS A 98 -6.31 13.73 -12.33
N ALA A 99 -6.94 12.73 -12.94
CA ALA A 99 -7.29 11.49 -12.25
C ALA A 99 -6.05 10.67 -11.86
N LEU A 100 -5.01 10.68 -12.70
CA LEU A 100 -3.76 9.95 -12.46
C LEU A 100 -2.91 10.59 -11.35
N TYR A 101 -2.84 11.91 -11.30
CA TYR A 101 -2.01 12.67 -10.35
C TYR A 101 -2.77 13.14 -9.10
N LYS A 102 -3.81 12.39 -8.70
CA LYS A 102 -4.50 12.64 -7.43
C LYS A 102 -3.56 12.40 -6.26
N THR A 103 -3.54 13.35 -5.36
CA THR A 103 -2.77 13.26 -4.11
C THR A 103 -3.52 12.45 -3.05
N VAL A 104 -2.81 12.02 -2.01
CA VAL A 104 -3.38 11.27 -0.89
C VAL A 104 -4.52 12.01 -0.18
N TRP A 105 -4.55 13.33 -0.26
CA TRP A 105 -5.58 14.19 0.33
C TRP A 105 -6.86 14.24 -0.50
N GLU A 106 -6.79 13.89 -1.79
CA GLU A 106 -7.92 13.87 -2.72
C GLU A 106 -8.52 12.46 -2.87
N ILE A 107 -7.78 11.44 -2.45
CA ILE A 107 -8.22 10.04 -2.49
C ILE A 107 -9.00 9.72 -1.20
N GLY A 108 -10.21 9.17 -1.38
CA GLY A 108 -11.00 8.70 -0.26
C GLY A 108 -10.30 7.57 0.50
N GLN A 109 -10.00 7.78 1.78
CA GLN A 109 -9.26 6.83 2.61
C GLN A 109 -9.91 5.45 2.73
N LYS A 110 -11.24 5.37 2.57
CA LYS A 110 -11.97 4.09 2.50
C LYS A 110 -11.48 3.22 1.33
N LYS A 111 -11.19 3.81 0.16
CA LYS A 111 -10.66 3.07 -0.99
C LYS A 111 -9.25 2.56 -0.73
N VAL A 112 -8.43 3.36 -0.05
CA VAL A 112 -7.08 2.93 0.36
C VAL A 112 -7.15 1.73 1.29
N LEU A 113 -8.05 1.75 2.28
CA LEU A 113 -8.31 0.62 3.17
C LEU A 113 -8.80 -0.62 2.42
N GLU A 114 -9.69 -0.47 1.43
CA GLU A 114 -10.16 -1.58 0.59
C GLU A 114 -8.99 -2.22 -0.17
N LEU A 115 -8.16 -1.41 -0.83
CA LEU A 115 -6.97 -1.91 -1.55
C LEU A 115 -5.98 -2.62 -0.63
N VAL A 116 -5.77 -2.09 0.58
CA VAL A 116 -4.89 -2.72 1.57
C VAL A 116 -5.43 -4.04 2.09
N ALA A 117 -6.75 -4.15 2.27
CA ALA A 117 -7.41 -5.40 2.62
C ALA A 117 -7.26 -6.42 1.48
N ASP A 118 -7.49 -6.01 0.24
CA ASP A 118 -7.43 -6.89 -0.94
C ASP A 118 -6.04 -7.53 -1.12
N HIS A 119 -4.96 -6.75 -1.04
CA HIS A 119 -3.61 -7.35 -1.14
C HIS A 119 -3.15 -7.99 0.17
N GLY A 120 -3.77 -7.66 1.32
CA GLY A 120 -3.41 -8.17 2.64
C GLY A 120 -3.58 -9.69 2.76
N VAL A 121 -4.49 -10.23 1.97
CA VAL A 121 -4.75 -11.66 1.76
C VAL A 121 -3.50 -12.44 1.30
N PHE A 122 -2.53 -11.78 0.68
CA PHE A 122 -1.27 -12.38 0.21
C PHE A 122 -0.05 -12.04 1.10
N ILE A 123 -0.26 -11.33 2.20
CA ILE A 123 0.81 -10.89 3.10
C ILE A 123 0.76 -11.69 4.38
N CYS A 124 1.85 -12.41 4.67
CA CYS A 124 1.89 -13.34 5.81
C CYS A 124 2.07 -12.66 7.18
N GLN A 125 2.45 -11.39 7.21
CA GLN A 125 2.57 -10.61 8.45
C GLN A 125 1.55 -9.47 8.45
N SER A 126 2.04 -8.24 8.63
CA SER A 126 1.27 -7.01 8.60
C SER A 126 1.93 -6.01 7.65
N GLN A 127 1.38 -4.81 7.61
CA GLN A 127 1.79 -3.75 6.71
C GLN A 127 1.79 -2.42 7.44
N SER A 128 2.73 -1.55 7.07
CA SER A 128 2.75 -0.18 7.59
C SER A 128 1.83 0.72 6.76
N LEU A 129 0.58 0.89 7.21
CA LEU A 129 -0.40 1.76 6.57
C LEU A 129 -0.47 3.12 7.29
N ASN A 130 -0.21 4.20 6.56
CA ASN A 130 -0.51 5.55 7.02
C ASN A 130 -1.88 6.01 6.53
N VAL A 131 -2.57 6.78 7.38
CA VAL A 131 -3.90 7.32 7.13
C VAL A 131 -3.80 8.84 7.05
N HIS A 132 -4.41 9.41 6.00
CA HIS A 132 -4.38 10.86 5.76
C HIS A 132 -5.79 11.44 5.73
N ILE A 133 -6.12 12.27 6.73
CA ILE A 133 -7.42 12.94 6.86
C ILE A 133 -7.15 14.43 7.09
N THR A 134 -7.71 15.30 6.26
CA THR A 134 -7.51 16.76 6.34
C THR A 134 -8.26 17.40 7.51
N ALA A 135 -9.55 17.08 7.67
CA ALA A 135 -10.40 17.58 8.74
C ALA A 135 -10.84 16.41 9.62
N LEU A 136 -10.13 16.19 10.72
CA LEU A 136 -10.38 15.06 11.61
C LEU A 136 -11.58 15.35 12.51
N THR A 137 -12.61 14.52 12.43
CA THR A 137 -13.66 14.44 13.44
C THR A 137 -13.58 13.11 14.17
N ASN A 138 -13.95 13.08 15.46
CA ASN A 138 -13.96 11.83 16.23
C ASN A 138 -14.84 10.75 15.58
N GLY A 139 -16.00 11.15 15.02
CA GLY A 139 -16.88 10.22 14.32
C GLY A 139 -16.22 9.57 13.09
N GLN A 140 -15.49 10.35 12.30
CA GLN A 140 -14.74 9.81 11.14
C GLN A 140 -13.61 8.87 11.59
N LEU A 141 -12.85 9.24 12.62
CA LEU A 141 -11.77 8.40 13.15
C LEU A 141 -12.31 7.05 13.66
N THR A 142 -13.35 7.08 14.49
CA THR A 142 -14.01 5.86 14.99
C THR A 142 -14.54 5.01 13.85
N SER A 143 -15.26 5.61 12.89
CA SER A 143 -15.78 4.88 11.72
C SER A 143 -14.68 4.20 10.92
N MET A 144 -13.51 4.84 10.79
CA MET A 144 -12.39 4.31 10.02
C MET A 144 -11.72 3.13 10.72
N HIS A 145 -11.52 3.21 12.05
CA HIS A 145 -10.98 2.09 12.82
C HIS A 145 -11.93 0.88 12.79
N PHE A 146 -13.23 1.08 12.99
CA PHE A 146 -14.21 -0.01 12.89
C PHE A 146 -14.30 -0.57 11.48
N TYR A 147 -14.17 0.28 10.45
CA TYR A 147 -14.14 -0.18 9.06
C TYR A 147 -12.93 -1.07 8.80
N GLY A 148 -11.74 -0.65 9.23
CA GLY A 148 -10.51 -1.44 9.09
C GLY A 148 -10.56 -2.75 9.89
N TRP A 149 -11.15 -2.75 11.09
CA TRP A 149 -11.27 -3.96 11.91
C TRP A 149 -12.28 -4.98 11.36
N LYS A 150 -13.34 -4.51 10.68
CA LYS A 150 -14.38 -5.38 10.12
C LYS A 150 -13.92 -6.11 8.84
N ARG A 151 -12.91 -5.58 8.17
CA ARG A 151 -12.35 -6.14 6.94
C ARG A 151 -11.31 -7.19 7.25
#